data_AF-A0A1V0AIE9-F1
#
_entry.id   AF-A0A1V0AIE9-F1
#
_cell.length_a   1.000
_cell.length_b   1.000
_cell.length_c   1.000
_cell.angle_alpha   90.00
_cell.angle_beta   90.00
_cell.angle_gamma   90.00
#
_symmetry.space_group_name_H-M   'P 1'
#
loop_
_entity.id
_entity.type
_entity.pdbx_description
1 polymer ?
#
loop_
_entity_poly.entity_id
_entity_poly.type
_entity_poly.pdbx_seq_one_letter_code
_entity_poly.pdbx_strand_id
1 'polypeptide(L)'
;MTYLDPVPPRFESGTSYTLGFWVLQHGTHPFEGSMNPVGLRLTRADGKTMEFKGIGLAEAAHYSASVVVPKGVWKVEGIQGPFQPYAVGTLTVPGALRINPLPPGQADMIAQTEQRYWGDVRPPGFKPGTTTPAAEMPAASAAPVVTVTASPPPPAPASDGGVPAYTLLLAAAGGAVATWAVLGLPAARRRRRAEDEPDRTQEDTIVISG
;
A
#
# COMPACT_ATOMS: atom_id res chain seq x y z
N MET A 1 5.70 2.56 -10.03
CA MET A 1 7.17 2.41 -10.05
C MET A 1 7.77 3.49 -9.20
N THR A 2 8.89 3.22 -8.54
CA THR A 2 9.54 4.18 -7.64
C THR A 2 10.92 4.58 -8.15
N TYR A 3 11.17 5.88 -8.25
CA TYR A 3 12.47 6.47 -8.61
C TYR A 3 13.01 7.22 -7.40
N LEU A 4 14.30 7.13 -7.12
CA LEU A 4 14.93 7.92 -6.06
C LEU A 4 15.57 9.16 -6.65
N ASP A 5 15.51 10.27 -5.91
CA ASP A 5 16.39 11.40 -6.13
C ASP A 5 17.86 10.99 -5.90
N PRO A 6 18.84 11.82 -6.31
CA PRO A 6 20.24 11.56 -5.98
C PRO A 6 20.43 11.29 -4.49
N VAL A 7 20.89 10.08 -4.18
CA VAL A 7 21.16 9.64 -2.81
C VAL A 7 22.60 9.95 -2.41
N PRO A 8 22.90 10.07 -1.10
CA PRO A 8 24.28 10.24 -0.66
C PRO A 8 25.16 9.08 -1.16
N PRO A 9 26.44 9.34 -1.45
CA PRO A 9 27.35 8.31 -1.95
C PRO A 9 27.62 7.22 -0.91
N ARG A 10 27.36 7.51 0.37
CA ARG A 10 27.55 6.59 1.49
C ARG A 10 26.52 6.80 2.60
N PHE A 11 26.09 5.69 3.17
CA PHE A 11 25.22 5.58 4.33
C PHE A 11 26.00 5.03 5.52
N GLU A 12 25.79 5.62 6.69
CA GLU A 12 26.35 5.20 7.96
C GLU A 12 25.24 4.70 8.89
N SER A 13 25.61 3.79 9.79
CA SER A 13 24.64 3.17 10.68
C SER A 13 24.15 4.13 11.75
N GLY A 14 22.83 4.21 11.94
CA GLY A 14 22.22 5.07 12.95
C GLY A 14 22.20 6.56 12.60
N THR A 15 22.75 6.94 11.44
CA THR A 15 22.66 8.29 10.90
C THR A 15 21.29 8.49 10.25
N SER A 16 20.71 9.69 10.46
CA SER A 16 19.47 10.10 9.80
C SER A 16 19.76 10.65 8.41
N TYR A 17 18.98 10.20 7.43
CA TYR A 17 19.02 10.70 6.05
C TYR A 17 17.61 11.07 5.59
N THR A 18 17.49 12.12 4.80
CA THR A 18 16.25 12.43 4.07
C THR A 18 16.41 11.95 2.64
N LEU A 19 15.53 11.04 2.22
CA LEU A 19 15.51 10.52 0.85
C LEU A 19 14.28 11.03 0.13
N GLY A 20 14.50 11.72 -0.99
CA GLY A 20 13.44 12.11 -1.92
C GLY A 20 13.19 11.01 -2.95
N PHE A 21 11.93 10.82 -3.34
CA PHE A 21 11.53 9.76 -4.26
C PHE A 21 10.20 10.05 -4.96
N TRP A 22 10.04 9.48 -6.14
CA TRP A 22 8.87 9.64 -7.00
C TRP A 22 8.11 8.33 -7.12
N VAL A 23 6.77 8.36 -7.05
CA VAL A 23 5.91 7.18 -7.22
C VAL A 23 4.99 7.34 -8.41
N LEU A 24 5.33 6.72 -9.53
CA LEU A 24 4.69 6.95 -10.82
C LEU A 24 3.84 5.77 -11.27
N GLN A 25 2.67 6.05 -11.83
CA GLN A 25 1.87 5.07 -12.56
C GLN A 25 2.57 4.71 -13.87
N HIS A 26 2.66 3.39 -14.16
CA HIS A 26 3.40 2.83 -15.29
C HIS A 26 4.87 3.32 -15.44
N GLY A 27 5.41 3.97 -14.40
CA GLY A 27 6.73 4.59 -14.43
C GLY A 27 6.87 5.81 -15.32
N THR A 28 5.78 6.49 -15.68
CA THR A 28 5.83 7.61 -16.62
C THR A 28 5.06 8.85 -16.21
N HIS A 29 4.09 8.76 -15.31
CA HIS A 29 3.27 9.90 -14.90
C HIS A 29 2.74 9.73 -13.46
N PRO A 30 2.30 10.81 -12.79
CA PRO A 30 1.60 10.70 -11.52
C PRO A 30 0.34 9.84 -11.63
N PHE A 31 0.01 9.11 -10.57
CA PHE A 31 -1.27 8.41 -10.47
C PHE A 31 -2.38 9.42 -10.17
N GLU A 32 -3.45 9.40 -10.97
CA GLU A 32 -4.64 10.21 -10.74
C GLU A 32 -5.56 9.49 -9.73
N GLY A 33 -5.23 9.65 -8.44
CA GLY A 33 -5.97 9.04 -7.35
C GLY A 33 -5.22 9.08 -6.01
N SER A 34 -5.74 8.35 -5.02
CA SER A 34 -5.12 8.31 -3.69
C SER A 34 -3.96 7.31 -3.63
N MET A 35 -2.75 7.84 -3.52
CA MET A 35 -1.56 7.05 -3.19
C MET A 35 -1.35 7.07 -1.66
N ASN A 36 -2.01 6.16 -0.95
CA ASN A 36 -1.86 6.02 0.50
C ASN A 36 -2.00 4.54 0.92
N PRO A 37 -1.04 3.96 1.67
CA PRO A 37 0.20 4.55 2.16
C PRO A 37 1.27 4.73 1.08
N VAL A 38 2.16 5.72 1.28
CA VAL A 38 3.39 5.92 0.48
C VAL A 38 4.57 5.95 1.42
N GLY A 39 5.70 5.38 0.99
CA GLY A 39 6.90 5.31 1.81
C GLY A 39 7.98 4.41 1.22
N LEU A 40 8.99 4.12 2.03
CA LEU A 40 10.04 3.18 1.72
C LEU A 40 10.00 2.03 2.72
N ARG A 41 10.14 0.80 2.22
CA ARG A 41 10.27 -0.40 3.03
C ARG A 41 11.66 -0.99 2.85
N LEU A 42 12.32 -1.26 3.97
CA LEU A 42 13.63 -1.90 4.02
C LEU A 42 13.49 -3.28 4.67
N THR A 43 13.81 -4.33 3.94
CA THR A 43 13.72 -5.71 4.42
C THR A 43 15.08 -6.38 4.37
N ARG A 44 15.52 -6.95 5.49
CA ARG A 44 16.74 -7.76 5.58
C ARG A 44 16.45 -9.22 5.28
N ALA A 45 17.49 -9.98 4.94
CA ALA A 45 17.40 -11.43 4.66
C ALA A 45 16.82 -12.27 5.81
N ASP A 46 16.93 -11.81 7.06
CA ASP A 46 16.33 -12.45 8.25
C ASP A 46 14.82 -12.15 8.41
N GLY A 47 14.22 -11.42 7.45
CA GLY A 47 12.83 -11.02 7.48
C GLY A 47 12.56 -9.71 8.25
N LYS A 48 13.56 -9.16 8.95
CA LYS A 48 13.39 -7.89 9.66
C LYS A 48 13.05 -6.79 8.66
N THR A 49 11.94 -6.10 8.93
CA THR A 49 11.41 -5.04 8.07
C THR A 49 11.31 -3.73 8.83
N MET A 50 11.60 -2.63 8.15
CA MET A 50 11.38 -1.25 8.62
C MET A 50 10.64 -0.48 7.54
N GLU A 51 9.65 0.31 7.93
CA GLU A 51 8.90 1.16 7.02
C GLU A 51 9.08 2.63 7.39
N PHE A 52 9.32 3.45 6.39
CA PHE A 52 9.53 4.88 6.53
C PHE A 52 8.46 5.59 5.72
N LYS A 53 7.57 6.32 6.42
CA LYS A 53 6.46 7.04 5.79
C LYS A 53 6.99 8.12 4.86
N GLY A 54 6.42 8.18 3.66
CA GLY A 54 6.60 9.26 2.71
C GLY A 54 5.69 10.44 3.02
N ILE A 55 6.23 11.65 2.90
CA ILE A 55 5.51 12.91 2.96
C ILE A 55 5.52 13.52 1.57
N GLY A 56 4.35 13.86 1.04
CA GLY A 56 4.23 14.50 -0.28
C GLY A 56 4.92 15.86 -0.30
N LEU A 57 5.66 16.12 -1.38
CA LEU A 57 6.28 17.40 -1.68
C LEU A 57 5.38 18.24 -2.59
N ALA A 58 5.85 19.41 -3.01
CA ALA A 58 5.08 20.36 -3.81
C ALA A 58 4.78 19.83 -5.22
N GLU A 59 5.61 18.92 -5.73
CA GLU A 59 5.47 18.30 -7.03
C GLU A 59 4.61 17.03 -6.95
N ALA A 60 3.73 16.86 -7.93
CA ALA A 60 2.88 15.68 -8.02
C ALA A 60 3.72 14.39 -8.01
N ALA A 61 3.29 13.43 -7.19
CA ALA A 61 3.95 12.15 -7.01
C ALA A 61 5.40 12.20 -6.47
N HIS A 62 5.87 13.36 -5.99
CA HIS A 62 7.15 13.51 -5.32
C HIS A 62 6.97 13.44 -3.80
N TYR A 63 7.82 12.69 -3.12
CA TYR A 63 7.73 12.42 -1.70
C TYR A 63 9.12 12.48 -1.06
N SER A 64 9.16 12.69 0.25
CA SER A 64 10.38 12.55 1.06
C SER A 64 10.14 11.62 2.25
N ALA A 65 11.16 10.87 2.66
CA ALA A 65 11.14 10.03 3.85
C ALA A 65 12.43 10.22 4.66
N SER A 66 12.29 10.37 5.98
CA SER A 66 13.41 10.35 6.92
C SER A 66 13.72 8.91 7.31
N VAL A 67 14.96 8.47 7.09
CA VAL A 67 15.39 7.09 7.33
C VAL A 67 16.56 7.03 8.30
N VAL A 68 16.52 6.03 9.20
CA VAL A 68 17.63 5.67 10.08
C VAL A 68 17.81 4.17 9.97
N VAL A 69 18.96 3.74 9.44
CA VAL A 69 19.17 2.34 9.04
C VAL A 69 20.32 1.72 9.85
N PRO A 70 20.13 0.57 10.51
CA PRO A 70 21.21 -0.14 11.18
C PRO A 70 22.15 -0.84 10.20
N LYS A 71 23.39 -1.13 10.64
CA LYS A 71 24.37 -1.93 9.88
C LYS A 71 23.77 -3.22 9.32
N GLY A 72 23.93 -3.47 8.02
CA GLY A 72 23.53 -4.70 7.33
C GLY A 72 23.20 -4.47 5.86
N VAL A 73 22.65 -5.49 5.21
CA VAL A 73 22.18 -5.44 3.82
C VAL A 73 20.65 -5.47 3.81
N TRP A 74 20.06 -4.54 3.08
CA TRP A 74 18.63 -4.27 3.08
C TRP A 74 18.10 -4.19 1.65
N LYS A 75 17.08 -4.99 1.33
CA LYS A 75 16.27 -4.78 0.13
C LYS A 75 15.44 -3.51 0.34
N VAL A 76 15.51 -2.59 -0.61
CA VAL A 76 14.74 -1.33 -0.58
C VAL A 76 13.57 -1.43 -1.55
N GLU A 77 12.38 -1.14 -1.06
CA GLU A 77 11.15 -1.12 -1.85
C GLU A 77 10.40 0.20 -1.66
N GLY A 78 9.75 0.68 -2.72
CA GLY A 78 8.79 1.77 -2.62
C GLY A 78 7.40 1.22 -2.29
N ILE A 79 6.81 1.71 -1.20
CA ILE A 79 5.40 1.49 -0.85
C ILE A 79 4.56 2.45 -1.71
N GLN A 80 3.61 1.90 -2.47
CA GLN A 80 2.85 2.64 -3.48
C GLN A 80 1.35 2.36 -3.39
N GLY A 81 0.77 2.62 -2.21
CA GLY A 81 -0.66 2.54 -1.94
C GLY A 81 -1.28 1.20 -2.34
N PRO A 82 -2.26 1.19 -3.25
CA PRO A 82 -2.95 -0.04 -3.65
C PRO A 82 -2.10 -0.95 -4.56
N PHE A 83 -0.92 -0.50 -5.00
CA PHE A 83 -0.08 -1.24 -5.92
C PHE A 83 0.98 -2.07 -5.19
N GLN A 84 1.44 -3.15 -5.83
CA GLN A 84 2.52 -3.99 -5.32
C GLN A 84 3.78 -3.17 -5.04
N PRO A 85 4.46 -3.32 -3.89
CA PRO A 85 5.69 -2.57 -3.61
C PRO A 85 6.73 -2.75 -4.72
N TYR A 86 7.39 -1.65 -5.09
CA TYR A 86 8.34 -1.64 -6.19
C TYR A 86 9.76 -1.89 -5.68
N ALA A 87 10.46 -2.90 -6.22
CA ALA A 87 11.83 -3.22 -5.81
C ALA A 87 12.84 -2.20 -6.34
N VAL A 88 13.16 -1.19 -5.52
CA VAL A 88 14.06 -0.08 -5.87
C VAL A 88 15.50 -0.53 -5.97
N GLY A 89 15.98 -1.33 -5.02
CA GLY A 89 17.41 -1.69 -4.99
C GLY A 89 17.85 -2.37 -3.71
N THR A 90 19.15 -2.32 -3.44
CA THR A 90 19.78 -2.89 -2.25
C THR A 90 20.68 -1.86 -1.56
N LEU A 91 20.41 -1.59 -0.29
CA LEU A 91 21.21 -0.72 0.57
C LEU A 91 22.15 -1.56 1.44
N THR A 92 23.45 -1.25 1.39
CA THR A 92 24.43 -1.78 2.36
C THR A 92 24.81 -0.68 3.35
N VAL A 93 24.76 -0.98 4.66
CA VAL A 93 25.13 -0.05 5.74
C VAL A 93 26.20 -0.68 6.64
N PRO A 94 27.34 -0.03 6.89
CA PRO A 94 27.80 1.16 6.18
C PRO A 94 28.13 0.82 4.73
N GLY A 95 27.88 1.73 3.79
CA GLY A 95 28.04 1.43 2.37
C GLY A 95 27.16 2.31 1.49
N ALA A 96 26.69 1.80 0.36
CA ALA A 96 25.92 2.57 -0.61
C ALA A 96 24.61 1.87 -0.97
N LEU A 97 23.69 2.65 -1.54
CA LEU A 97 22.50 2.14 -2.20
C LEU A 97 22.81 1.83 -3.66
N ARG A 98 22.63 0.57 -4.06
CA ARG A 98 22.62 0.15 -5.46
C ARG A 98 21.19 0.10 -5.97
N ILE A 99 20.85 0.99 -6.89
CA ILE A 99 19.52 1.05 -7.53
C ILE A 99 19.46 -0.03 -8.61
N ASN A 100 18.34 -0.74 -8.68
CA ASN A 100 18.09 -1.74 -9.72
C ASN A 100 17.98 -1.06 -11.10
N PRO A 101 18.42 -1.74 -12.17
CA PRO A 101 18.19 -1.24 -13.52
C PRO A 101 16.69 -1.12 -13.80
N LEU A 102 16.32 -0.22 -14.71
CA LEU A 102 14.95 -0.12 -15.18
C LEU A 102 14.53 -1.42 -15.87
N PRO A 103 13.24 -1.81 -15.77
CA PRO A 103 12.70 -2.90 -16.57
C PRO A 103 12.92 -2.65 -18.08
N PRO A 104 13.05 -3.72 -18.89
CA PRO A 104 13.18 -3.60 -20.34
C PRO A 104 12.07 -2.72 -20.96
N GLY A 105 12.44 -1.85 -21.89
CA GLY A 105 11.51 -0.93 -22.58
C GLY A 105 11.06 0.28 -21.76
N GLN A 106 11.32 0.33 -20.44
CA GLN A 106 10.90 1.46 -19.60
C GLN A 106 11.59 2.77 -20.03
N ALA A 107 12.86 2.72 -20.42
CA ALA A 107 13.59 3.90 -20.88
C ALA A 107 12.95 4.52 -22.14
N ASP A 108 12.48 3.68 -23.07
CA ASP A 108 11.78 4.14 -24.27
C ASP A 108 10.43 4.73 -23.93
N MET A 109 9.68 4.13 -22.99
CA MET A 109 8.43 4.68 -22.49
C MET A 109 8.63 6.07 -21.86
N ILE A 110 9.67 6.24 -21.03
CA ILE A 110 10.02 7.54 -20.46
C ILE A 110 10.36 8.55 -21.57
N ALA A 111 11.11 8.14 -22.59
CA ALA A 111 11.49 9.01 -23.70
C ALA A 111 10.29 9.48 -24.55
N GLN A 112 9.23 8.68 -24.61
CA GLN A 112 7.97 8.92 -25.33
C GLN A 112 6.87 9.55 -24.46
N THR A 113 7.10 9.65 -23.15
CA THR A 113 6.11 10.16 -22.19
C THR A 113 5.72 11.61 -22.50
N GLU A 114 4.44 11.91 -22.34
CA GLU A 114 3.93 13.27 -22.48
C GLU A 114 4.60 14.23 -21.50
N GLN A 115 5.14 15.32 -22.02
CA GLN A 115 5.84 16.34 -21.24
C GLN A 115 4.91 17.16 -20.34
N ARG A 116 3.58 17.04 -20.49
CA ARG A 116 2.61 17.82 -19.72
C ARG A 116 2.71 17.60 -18.21
N TYR A 117 3.22 16.45 -17.79
CA TYR A 117 3.35 16.07 -16.37
C TYR A 117 4.61 16.61 -15.71
N TRP A 118 5.55 17.20 -16.44
CA TRP A 118 6.87 17.54 -15.91
C TRP A 118 7.22 19.01 -16.15
N GLY A 119 7.65 19.69 -15.08
CA GLY A 119 8.29 20.99 -15.18
C GLY A 119 9.81 20.87 -15.05
N ASP A 120 10.43 21.90 -14.47
CA ASP A 120 11.86 21.87 -14.13
C ASP A 120 12.17 20.82 -13.06
N VAL A 121 11.27 20.66 -12.08
CA VAL A 121 11.36 19.61 -11.05
C VAL A 121 10.63 18.37 -11.56
N ARG A 122 11.36 17.27 -11.66
CA ARG A 122 10.92 16.02 -12.29
C ARG A 122 11.79 14.85 -11.84
N PRO A 123 11.34 13.59 -12.03
CA PRO A 123 12.14 12.44 -11.68
C PRO A 123 13.45 12.36 -12.50
N PRO A 124 14.52 11.77 -11.95
CA PRO A 124 15.79 11.63 -12.67
C PRO A 124 15.64 10.87 -14.00
N GLY A 125 16.28 11.40 -15.06
CA GLY A 125 16.24 10.84 -16.40
C GLY A 125 15.04 11.27 -17.25
N PHE A 126 14.08 12.00 -16.69
CA PHE A 126 12.95 12.55 -17.45
C PHE A 126 13.38 13.85 -18.15
N LYS A 127 12.77 14.12 -19.30
CA LYS A 127 12.96 15.39 -20.03
C LYS A 127 12.16 16.51 -19.33
N PRO A 128 12.67 17.75 -19.32
CA PRO A 128 11.87 18.88 -18.89
C PRO A 128 10.65 19.00 -19.81
N GLY A 129 9.49 19.32 -19.25
CA GLY A 129 8.33 19.69 -20.03
C GLY A 129 8.13 21.19 -20.10
N THR A 130 7.08 21.60 -20.79
CA THR A 130 6.77 23.01 -21.08
C THR A 130 5.81 23.65 -20.07
N THR A 131 5.36 22.90 -19.06
CA THR A 131 4.34 23.30 -18.09
C THR A 131 4.68 22.78 -16.71
N THR A 132 4.58 23.60 -15.68
CA THR A 132 4.63 23.15 -14.28
C THR A 132 3.26 22.57 -13.91
N PRO A 133 3.10 21.25 -13.70
CA PRO A 133 1.86 20.73 -13.16
C PRO A 133 1.75 21.12 -11.70
N ALA A 134 0.69 21.84 -11.35
CA ALA A 134 0.37 22.13 -9.96
C ALA A 134 0.03 20.81 -9.24
N ALA A 135 0.60 20.58 -8.06
CA ALA A 135 0.11 19.51 -7.20
C ALA A 135 -1.33 19.79 -6.79
N GLU A 136 -2.21 18.83 -7.02
CA GLU A 136 -3.46 18.74 -6.30
C GLU A 136 -3.12 18.17 -4.91
N MET A 137 -2.73 19.04 -3.97
CA MET A 137 -2.72 18.66 -2.56
C MET A 137 -4.14 18.24 -2.17
N PRO A 138 -4.35 17.08 -1.51
CA PRO A 138 -5.60 16.89 -0.79
C PRO A 138 -5.70 18.01 0.23
N ALA A 139 -6.72 18.86 0.09
CA ALA A 139 -7.05 19.86 1.07
C ALA A 139 -7.35 19.16 2.40
N ALA A 140 -6.36 19.10 3.30
CA ALA A 140 -6.65 19.00 4.72
C ALA A 140 -7.15 20.38 5.18
N SER A 141 -8.36 20.75 4.75
CA SER A 141 -9.09 21.88 5.28
C SER A 141 -10.09 21.36 6.31
N ALA A 142 -9.59 20.93 7.46
CA ALA A 142 -10.39 20.99 8.67
C ALA A 142 -10.31 22.45 9.13
N ALA A 143 -11.26 23.27 8.67
CA ALA A 143 -11.45 24.60 9.21
C ALA A 143 -11.63 24.53 10.74
N PRO A 144 -11.15 25.51 11.52
CA PRO A 144 -11.50 25.59 12.92
C PRO A 144 -13.02 25.76 13.01
N VAL A 145 -13.69 24.82 13.69
CA VAL A 145 -15.10 24.98 14.06
C VAL A 145 -15.15 26.17 15.01
N VAL A 146 -15.61 27.31 14.51
CA VAL A 146 -15.96 28.45 15.35
C VAL A 146 -17.22 28.04 16.10
N THR A 147 -17.10 27.76 17.40
CA THR A 147 -18.24 27.52 18.27
C THR A 147 -19.05 28.82 18.36
N VAL A 148 -20.13 28.92 17.58
CA VAL A 148 -21.11 29.98 17.78
C VAL A 148 -21.89 29.61 19.04
N THR A 149 -21.63 30.34 20.14
CA THR A 149 -22.43 30.30 21.35
C THR A 149 -23.86 30.73 20.99
N ALA A 150 -24.80 29.79 21.00
CA ALA A 150 -26.21 30.10 20.80
C ALA A 150 -26.71 30.92 22.00
N SER A 151 -27.21 32.14 21.74
CA SER A 151 -28.04 32.86 22.70
C SER A 151 -29.33 32.05 22.98
N PRO A 152 -29.82 32.02 24.22
CA PRO A 152 -31.04 31.30 24.55
C PRO A 152 -32.26 31.94 23.85
N PRO A 153 -33.23 31.14 23.36
CA PRO A 153 -34.45 31.66 22.78
C PRO A 153 -35.38 32.25 23.87
N PRO A 154 -36.19 33.27 23.53
CA PRO A 154 -37.21 33.80 24.45
C PRO A 154 -38.34 32.77 24.67
N PRO A 155 -39.07 32.85 25.81
CA PRO A 155 -40.11 31.90 26.13
C PRO A 155 -41.31 32.04 25.19
N ALA A 156 -41.78 30.92 24.64
CA ALA A 156 -43.02 30.85 23.87
C ALA A 156 -44.25 30.76 24.80
N PRO A 157 -45.38 31.37 24.43
CA PRO A 157 -46.63 31.25 25.19
C PRO A 157 -47.22 29.83 25.08
N ALA A 158 -47.80 29.37 26.18
CA ALA A 158 -48.53 28.10 26.25
C ALA A 158 -49.74 28.12 25.32
N SER A 159 -49.96 27.02 24.59
CA SER A 159 -51.22 26.76 23.90
C SER A 159 -51.49 25.26 23.92
N ASP A 160 -52.54 24.92 24.66
CA ASP A 160 -53.24 23.64 24.66
C ASP A 160 -53.65 23.23 23.23
N GLY A 161 -53.62 21.93 22.94
CA GLY A 161 -54.29 21.39 21.75
C GLY A 161 -53.72 20.04 21.30
N GLY A 162 -54.38 18.96 21.68
CA GLY A 162 -53.95 17.58 21.43
C GLY A 162 -53.84 17.19 19.95
N VAL A 163 -52.91 16.27 19.66
CA VAL A 163 -52.76 15.63 18.35
C VAL A 163 -53.42 14.25 18.32
N PRO A 164 -54.24 13.96 17.28
CA PRO A 164 -55.06 12.75 17.17
C PRO A 164 -54.29 11.48 16.80
N ALA A 165 -54.84 10.34 17.24
CA ALA A 165 -54.27 9.01 17.28
C ALA A 165 -54.21 8.22 15.95
N TYR A 166 -53.84 8.85 14.82
CA TYR A 166 -53.85 8.16 13.50
C TYR A 166 -52.49 8.01 12.80
N THR A 167 -51.36 8.28 13.44
CA THR A 167 -50.03 8.02 12.84
C THR A 167 -49.38 6.71 13.31
N LEU A 168 -50.13 5.80 13.93
CA LEU A 168 -49.68 4.45 14.33
C LEU A 168 -50.23 3.33 13.42
N LEU A 169 -50.17 3.50 12.09
CA LEU A 169 -50.43 2.40 11.16
C LEU A 169 -49.54 2.53 9.92
N LEU A 170 -48.49 1.69 9.84
CA LEU A 170 -48.02 0.92 8.67
C LEU A 170 -46.67 0.26 9.02
N ALA A 171 -46.44 -1.04 8.98
CA ALA A 171 -47.23 -2.26 9.08
C ALA A 171 -46.18 -3.38 9.16
N ALA A 172 -46.17 -4.14 10.24
CA ALA A 172 -45.51 -5.42 10.31
C ALA A 172 -46.33 -6.44 9.49
N ALA A 173 -45.72 -7.10 8.51
CA ALA A 173 -46.26 -8.34 7.91
C ALA A 173 -45.22 -8.99 6.99
N GLY A 174 -44.83 -10.23 7.30
CA GLY A 174 -43.97 -11.05 6.44
C GLY A 174 -43.59 -12.37 7.10
N GLY A 175 -44.60 -13.16 7.46
CA GLY A 175 -44.46 -14.43 8.17
C GLY A 175 -43.98 -15.61 7.32
N ALA A 176 -43.51 -16.63 8.03
CA ALA A 176 -43.08 -17.94 7.56
C ALA A 176 -44.21 -18.84 7.01
N VAL A 177 -43.81 -19.97 6.36
CA VAL A 177 -44.50 -21.27 6.07
C VAL A 177 -44.00 -21.75 4.67
N ALA A 178 -43.61 -22.98 4.31
CA ALA A 178 -43.46 -24.35 4.87
C ALA A 178 -42.54 -25.12 3.89
N THR A 179 -41.48 -25.84 4.31
CA THR A 179 -41.38 -27.29 4.60
C THR A 179 -41.82 -28.31 3.51
N TRP A 180 -40.91 -29.28 3.28
CA TRP A 180 -41.06 -30.68 2.81
C TRP A 180 -40.56 -31.15 1.42
N ALA A 181 -39.77 -32.25 1.52
CA ALA A 181 -39.46 -33.36 0.59
C ALA A 181 -38.05 -33.31 -0.06
N VAL A 182 -37.00 -34.01 0.41
CA VAL A 182 -36.76 -35.44 0.73
C VAL A 182 -36.54 -36.33 -0.51
N LEU A 183 -35.54 -37.23 -0.38
CA LEU A 183 -35.08 -38.36 -1.23
C LEU A 183 -33.97 -38.01 -2.26
N GLY A 184 -32.81 -38.68 -2.29
CA GLY A 184 -32.38 -39.89 -1.62
C GLY A 184 -30.87 -40.18 -1.76
N LEU A 185 -30.33 -40.74 -0.67
CA LEU A 185 -29.07 -41.45 -0.43
C LEU A 185 -28.74 -42.52 -1.51
N PRO A 186 -27.50 -43.10 -1.61
CA PRO A 186 -26.80 -43.65 -0.45
C PRO A 186 -25.26 -43.66 -0.38
N ALA A 187 -24.84 -43.88 0.86
CA ALA A 187 -23.51 -44.25 1.31
C ALA A 187 -23.02 -45.59 0.72
N ALA A 188 -21.73 -45.63 0.38
CA ALA A 188 -20.97 -46.87 0.32
C ALA A 188 -19.76 -46.77 1.26
N ARG A 189 -19.84 -47.55 2.34
CA ARG A 189 -18.87 -47.74 3.42
C ARG A 189 -18.05 -48.99 3.10
N ARG A 190 -16.71 -48.88 3.05
CA ARG A 190 -15.71 -49.95 3.30
C ARG A 190 -14.36 -49.25 3.48
N ARG A 191 -13.91 -48.84 4.67
CA ARG A 191 -13.35 -49.59 5.82
C ARG A 191 -12.27 -50.64 5.46
N ARG A 192 -11.14 -50.50 6.20
CA ARG A 192 -9.95 -51.36 6.39
C ARG A 192 -8.88 -51.09 5.33
N ARG A 193 -7.58 -50.99 5.62
CA ARG A 193 -6.63 -51.29 6.73
C ARG A 193 -5.29 -50.80 6.13
N ALA A 194 -4.18 -50.51 6.78
CA ALA A 194 -3.66 -50.57 8.13
C ALA A 194 -2.45 -49.63 8.10
N GLU A 195 -2.17 -48.95 9.20
CA GLU A 195 -0.80 -48.59 9.53
C GLU A 195 -0.01 -49.88 9.75
N ASP A 196 1.15 -50.03 9.12
CA ASP A 196 2.27 -50.81 9.64
C ASP A 196 3.58 -50.22 9.10
N GLU A 197 4.57 -50.29 9.99
CA GLU A 197 5.88 -49.65 10.11
C GLU A 197 6.90 -50.03 8.99
N PRO A 198 8.06 -49.34 8.82
CA PRO A 198 8.92 -49.50 7.65
C PRO A 198 9.83 -50.72 7.76
N ASP A 199 9.92 -51.46 6.65
CA ASP A 199 10.88 -52.55 6.51
C ASP A 199 12.24 -52.02 6.04
N ARG A 200 13.20 -52.04 6.96
CA ARG A 200 14.63 -52.09 6.66
C ARG A 200 14.96 -53.55 6.32
N THR A 201 15.28 -53.86 5.06
CA THR A 201 16.45 -54.70 4.69
C THR A 201 16.49 -54.99 3.19
N GLN A 202 17.47 -54.40 2.53
CA GLN A 202 18.21 -54.90 1.36
C GLN A 202 19.36 -53.89 1.24
N GLU A 203 20.47 -54.07 1.96
CA GLU A 203 21.61 -54.84 1.47
C GLU A 203 21.81 -54.66 -0.03
N ASP A 204 22.62 -53.66 -0.39
CA ASP A 204 23.52 -53.86 -1.51
C ASP A 204 24.92 -53.38 -1.12
N THR A 205 25.86 -54.29 -1.34
CA THR A 205 27.22 -54.32 -0.81
C THR A 205 28.18 -53.63 -1.78
N ILE A 206 28.97 -52.69 -1.25
CA ILE A 206 30.39 -52.35 -1.53
C ILE A 206 30.95 -52.59 -2.94
N VAL A 207 31.49 -51.52 -3.56
CA VAL A 207 32.87 -51.54 -4.11
C VAL A 207 33.56 -50.20 -3.84
N ILE A 208 34.59 -50.25 -2.98
CA ILE A 208 35.68 -49.28 -2.90
C ILE A 208 36.78 -49.78 -3.84
N SER A 209 37.29 -48.89 -4.69
CA SER A 209 38.57 -49.01 -5.41
C SER A 209 38.94 -47.58 -5.78
N GLY A 210 40.13 -47.03 -5.55
CA GLY A 210 41.40 -47.43 -4.95
C GLY A 210 42.29 -46.22 -5.11
#